data_AF-A0A432R528-F1
#
_entry.id   AF-A0A432R528-F1
#
_cell.length_a   1.000
_cell.length_b   1.000
_cell.length_c   1.000
_cell.angle_alpha   90.00
_cell.angle_beta   90.00
_cell.angle_gamma   90.00
#
_symmetry.space_group_name_H-M   'P 1'
#
loop_
_entity.id
_entity.type
_entity.pdbx_description
1 polymer ?
#
loop_
_entity_poly.entity_id
_entity_poly.type
_entity_poly.pdbx_seq_one_letter_code
_entity_poly.pdbx_strand_id
1 'polypeptide(L)'
;MKIYNLLNYQVEVDKSAFLNAINAQKPIAITLQGEIIEGTHETLPPQLYVFVGQPKSLVGSALMKPTPLAKILGDNYEVKDNGQTISIYAGRAWQEVLQANTPFYLYQDTTSDGITEFTDQKLDDLIWYSCEFNINYRDVAQFLEQHVDGTVVCIEIDEPYQFNGCAYVDNLEEAYTKAFEFIKETLQKRIASGEIDLDDLEDDEEDALKFFGLL
;
A
#
# COMPACT_ATOMS: atom_id res chain seq x y z
N MET A 1 -0.47 5.68 -10.11
CA MET A 1 -1.07 4.62 -9.25
C MET A 1 -2.59 4.72 -9.18
N LYS A 2 -3.26 3.59 -8.96
CA LYS A 2 -4.71 3.49 -8.72
C LYS A 2 -5.01 3.58 -7.23
N ILE A 3 -6.00 4.36 -6.83
CA ILE A 3 -6.37 4.56 -5.43
C ILE A 3 -7.67 3.83 -5.11
N TYR A 4 -7.67 3.06 -4.03
CA TYR A 4 -8.81 2.34 -3.48
C TYR A 4 -9.11 2.82 -2.07
N ASN A 5 -10.08 3.72 -1.93
CA ASN A 5 -10.57 4.14 -0.62
C ASN A 5 -11.58 3.11 -0.08
N LEU A 6 -11.20 2.36 0.95
CA LEU A 6 -11.99 1.27 1.52
C LEU A 6 -13.35 1.72 2.08
N LEU A 7 -13.54 3.01 2.37
CA LEU A 7 -14.83 3.55 2.84
C LEU A 7 -15.90 3.58 1.75
N ASN A 8 -15.49 3.70 0.48
CA ASN A 8 -16.40 3.77 -0.67
C ASN A 8 -16.14 2.67 -1.72
N TYR A 9 -15.15 1.81 -1.47
CA TYR A 9 -14.81 0.69 -2.32
C TYR A 9 -15.44 -0.62 -1.85
N GLN A 10 -15.91 -1.40 -2.82
CA GLN A 10 -16.38 -2.77 -2.61
C GLN A 10 -15.63 -3.70 -3.56
N VAL A 11 -15.21 -4.86 -3.05
CA VAL A 11 -14.65 -5.91 -3.88
C VAL A 11 -15.77 -6.87 -4.28
N GLU A 12 -15.86 -7.20 -5.56
CA GLU A 12 -16.81 -8.19 -6.07
C GLU A 12 -16.07 -9.46 -6.43
N VAL A 13 -16.52 -10.59 -5.88
CA VAL A 13 -15.95 -11.91 -6.16
C VAL A 13 -17.00 -12.83 -6.76
N ASP A 14 -16.58 -13.79 -7.59
CA ASP A 14 -17.47 -14.86 -8.04
C ASP A 14 -17.95 -15.69 -6.84
N LYS A 15 -19.26 -15.88 -6.71
CA LYS A 15 -19.85 -16.56 -5.57
C LYS A 15 -19.42 -18.03 -5.49
N SER A 16 -19.31 -18.71 -6.62
CA SER A 16 -18.95 -20.13 -6.62
C SER A 16 -17.51 -20.30 -6.16
N ALA A 17 -16.60 -19.47 -6.67
CA ALA A 17 -15.20 -19.41 -6.24
C ALA A 17 -15.08 -19.09 -4.75
N PHE A 18 -15.82 -18.09 -4.26
CA PHE A 18 -15.81 -17.68 -2.85
C PHE A 18 -16.30 -18.78 -1.92
N LEU A 19 -17.44 -19.41 -2.22
CA LEU A 19 -17.97 -20.50 -1.41
C LEU A 19 -17.06 -21.73 -1.44
N ASN A 20 -16.46 -22.05 -2.58
CA ASN A 20 -15.48 -23.14 -2.68
C ASN A 20 -14.24 -22.87 -1.81
N ALA A 21 -13.72 -21.65 -1.86
CA ALA A 21 -12.57 -21.23 -1.06
C ALA A 21 -12.85 -21.30 0.45
N ILE A 22 -14.03 -20.83 0.89
CA ILE A 22 -14.44 -20.96 2.30
C ILE A 22 -14.55 -22.43 2.70
N ASN A 23 -15.18 -23.26 1.88
CA ASN A 23 -15.39 -24.68 2.19
C ASN A 23 -14.08 -25.48 2.21
N ALA A 24 -13.05 -25.04 1.48
CA ALA A 24 -11.72 -25.66 1.52
C ALA A 24 -11.03 -25.51 2.88
N GLN A 25 -11.45 -24.54 3.71
CA GLN A 25 -10.90 -24.27 5.05
C GLN A 25 -9.36 -24.10 5.03
N LYS A 26 -8.84 -23.50 3.96
CA LYS A 26 -7.42 -23.13 3.82
C LYS A 26 -7.23 -21.61 3.93
N PRO A 27 -6.00 -21.15 4.22
CA PRO A 27 -5.64 -19.75 4.03
C PRO A 27 -5.86 -19.32 2.57
N ILE A 28 -6.46 -18.15 2.41
CA ILE A 28 -6.67 -17.50 1.12
C ILE A 28 -6.29 -16.03 1.21
N ALA A 29 -6.08 -15.42 0.05
CA ALA A 29 -6.09 -14.00 -0.13
C ALA A 29 -7.17 -13.59 -1.14
N ILE A 30 -7.67 -12.37 -0.99
CA ILE A 30 -8.60 -11.75 -1.93
C ILE A 30 -7.97 -10.47 -2.44
N THR A 31 -7.76 -10.36 -3.74
CA THR A 31 -7.19 -9.15 -4.36
C THR A 31 -8.20 -8.03 -4.36
N LEU A 32 -7.74 -6.80 -4.60
CA LEU A 32 -8.65 -5.66 -4.76
C LEU A 32 -9.58 -5.84 -5.97
N GLN A 33 -9.20 -6.64 -6.97
CA GLN A 33 -10.00 -6.93 -8.16
C GLN A 33 -10.94 -8.13 -7.99
N GLY A 34 -10.93 -8.77 -6.81
CA GLY A 34 -11.85 -9.86 -6.49
C GLY A 34 -11.38 -11.25 -6.91
N GLU A 35 -10.08 -11.41 -7.17
CA GLU A 35 -9.48 -12.73 -7.38
C GLU A 35 -9.21 -13.40 -6.04
N ILE A 36 -9.43 -14.72 -5.98
CA ILE A 36 -9.21 -15.52 -4.78
C ILE A 36 -8.00 -16.42 -5.01
N ILE A 37 -7.01 -16.30 -4.15
CA ILE A 37 -5.74 -17.03 -4.25
C ILE A 37 -5.59 -17.88 -2.99
N GLU A 38 -5.36 -19.19 -3.13
CA GLU A 38 -4.99 -20.02 -1.97
C GLU A 38 -3.55 -19.73 -1.57
N GLY A 39 -3.29 -19.46 -0.28
CA GLY A 39 -1.93 -19.19 0.19
C GLY A 39 -1.86 -18.39 1.49
N THR A 40 -0.64 -18.30 2.00
CA THR A 40 -0.23 -17.42 3.10
C THR A 40 0.75 -16.37 2.58
N HIS A 41 1.08 -15.37 3.40
CA HIS A 41 1.99 -14.28 3.03
C HIS A 41 3.27 -14.73 2.33
N GLU A 42 3.84 -15.87 2.71
CA GLU A 42 5.08 -16.41 2.14
C GLU A 42 4.94 -16.95 0.71
N THR A 43 3.71 -17.24 0.28
CA THR A 43 3.40 -17.88 -1.01
C THR A 43 2.66 -16.95 -1.96
N LEU A 44 2.15 -15.83 -1.45
CA LEU A 44 1.34 -14.90 -2.22
C LEU A 44 2.24 -14.04 -3.12
N PRO A 45 1.79 -13.76 -4.36
CA PRO A 45 2.47 -12.78 -5.20
C PRO A 45 2.48 -11.39 -4.54
N PRO A 46 3.53 -10.59 -4.74
CA PRO A 46 3.61 -9.26 -4.16
C PRO A 46 2.56 -8.35 -4.82
N GLN A 47 1.55 -7.92 -4.04
CA GLN A 47 0.52 -6.95 -4.40
C GLN A 47 -0.30 -6.62 -3.15
N LEU A 48 -1.24 -5.68 -3.26
CA LEU A 48 -2.18 -5.37 -2.18
C LEU A 48 -3.44 -6.26 -2.22
N TYR A 49 -3.85 -6.69 -1.03
CA TYR A 49 -4.98 -7.59 -0.80
C TYR A 49 -6.04 -6.94 0.09
N VAL A 50 -7.32 -7.21 -0.17
CA VAL A 50 -8.41 -6.80 0.74
C VAL A 50 -8.59 -7.79 1.89
N PHE A 51 -8.03 -8.99 1.79
CA PHE A 51 -8.06 -10.00 2.84
C PHE A 51 -6.89 -10.95 2.66
N VAL A 52 -6.20 -11.31 3.74
CA VAL A 52 -5.25 -12.42 3.78
C VAL A 52 -5.49 -13.18 5.08
N GLY A 53 -5.77 -14.48 4.99
CA GLY A 53 -5.96 -15.31 6.18
C GLY A 53 -6.87 -16.50 5.93
N GLN A 54 -7.21 -17.21 7.00
CA GLN A 54 -8.13 -18.33 6.95
C GLN A 54 -9.56 -17.85 7.24
N PRO A 55 -10.51 -17.99 6.30
CA PRO A 55 -11.90 -17.65 6.56
C PRO A 55 -12.49 -18.50 7.69
N LYS A 56 -13.45 -17.95 8.42
CA LYS A 56 -14.27 -18.73 9.36
C LYS A 56 -15.08 -19.79 8.60
N SER A 57 -15.62 -20.78 9.30
CA SER A 57 -16.43 -21.83 8.67
C SER A 57 -17.91 -21.48 8.61
N LEU A 58 -18.52 -21.66 7.44
CA LEU A 58 -19.98 -21.61 7.25
C LEU A 58 -20.69 -22.77 7.96
N VAL A 59 -19.98 -23.87 8.20
CA VAL A 59 -20.50 -25.07 8.84
C VAL A 59 -19.90 -25.19 10.24
N GLY A 60 -20.76 -25.35 11.24
CA GLY A 60 -20.31 -25.60 12.60
C GLY A 60 -19.70 -26.99 12.75
N SER A 61 -18.93 -27.17 13.82
CA SER A 61 -18.55 -28.49 14.33
C SER A 61 -19.15 -28.71 15.72
N ALA A 62 -18.90 -29.87 16.33
CA ALA A 62 -19.29 -30.09 17.73
C ALA A 62 -18.71 -29.05 18.71
N LEU A 63 -17.62 -28.37 18.33
CA LEU A 63 -16.89 -27.41 19.15
C LEU A 63 -17.03 -25.94 18.67
N MET A 64 -17.52 -25.71 17.45
CA MET A 64 -17.64 -24.37 16.87
C MET A 64 -19.01 -24.15 16.24
N LYS A 65 -19.63 -23.00 16.52
CA LYS A 65 -20.89 -22.64 15.87
C LYS A 65 -20.64 -22.25 14.40
N PRO A 66 -21.61 -22.52 13.51
CA PRO A 66 -21.58 -21.97 12.15
C PRO A 66 -21.41 -20.46 12.18
N THR A 67 -20.57 -19.91 11.29
CA THR A 67 -20.43 -18.47 11.12
C THR A 67 -21.35 -17.99 10.00
N PRO A 68 -22.18 -16.95 10.21
CA PRO A 68 -22.97 -16.38 9.14
C PRO A 68 -22.07 -15.78 8.05
N LEU A 69 -22.48 -15.89 6.78
CA LEU A 69 -21.72 -15.39 5.62
C LEU A 69 -21.20 -13.96 5.82
N ALA A 70 -22.05 -13.08 6.37
CA ALA A 70 -21.73 -11.69 6.65
C ALA A 70 -20.50 -11.46 7.54
N LYS A 71 -20.06 -12.48 8.29
CA LYS A 71 -18.93 -12.41 9.23
C LYS A 71 -17.80 -13.38 8.89
N ILE A 72 -17.84 -13.98 7.70
CA ILE A 72 -16.97 -15.11 7.35
C ILE A 72 -15.49 -14.72 7.25
N LEU A 73 -15.21 -13.46 6.89
CA LEU A 73 -13.86 -12.90 6.81
C LEU A 73 -13.42 -12.18 8.10
N GLY A 74 -14.32 -12.04 9.08
CA GLY A 74 -14.06 -11.26 10.29
C GLY A 74 -15.28 -10.45 10.71
N ASP A 75 -15.24 -9.86 11.90
CA ASP A 75 -16.37 -9.08 12.44
C ASP A 75 -16.45 -7.66 11.86
N ASN A 76 -15.37 -7.17 11.27
CA ASN A 76 -15.28 -5.84 10.67
C ASN A 76 -15.48 -5.85 9.14
N TYR A 77 -15.48 -7.02 8.51
CA TYR A 77 -15.87 -7.15 7.10
C TYR A 77 -17.38 -7.24 6.98
N GLU A 78 -17.95 -6.62 5.95
CA GLU A 78 -19.35 -6.84 5.57
C GLU A 78 -19.38 -7.62 4.25
N VAL A 79 -19.96 -8.81 4.27
CA VAL A 79 -20.06 -9.70 3.11
C VAL A 79 -21.52 -9.87 2.72
N LYS A 80 -21.87 -9.48 1.49
CA LYS A 80 -23.23 -9.50 0.95
C LYS A 80 -23.35 -10.43 -0.26
N ASP A 81 -24.39 -11.24 -0.27
CA ASP A 81 -24.74 -12.08 -1.42
C ASP A 81 -25.61 -11.28 -2.41
N ASN A 82 -25.11 -11.12 -3.64
CA ASN A 82 -25.76 -10.40 -4.72
C ASN A 82 -26.18 -11.35 -5.87
N GLY A 83 -26.46 -12.61 -5.54
CA GLY A 83 -26.94 -13.62 -6.49
C GLY A 83 -25.78 -14.40 -7.10
N GLN A 84 -25.16 -13.88 -8.16
CA GLN A 84 -24.01 -14.53 -8.83
C GLN A 84 -22.66 -14.09 -8.25
N THR A 85 -22.60 -12.92 -7.63
CA THR A 85 -21.41 -12.38 -7.00
C THR A 85 -21.60 -12.21 -5.50
N ILE A 86 -20.49 -12.10 -4.78
CA ILE A 86 -20.43 -11.65 -3.39
C ILE A 86 -19.74 -10.29 -3.37
N SER A 87 -20.34 -9.30 -2.69
CA SER A 87 -19.68 -8.03 -2.41
C SER A 87 -19.07 -8.03 -1.02
N ILE A 88 -17.83 -7.59 -0.94
CA ILE A 88 -17.04 -7.48 0.29
C ILE A 88 -16.74 -6.00 0.52
N TYR A 89 -17.21 -5.47 1.64
CA TYR A 89 -16.88 -4.12 2.11
C TYR A 89 -15.87 -4.24 3.26
N ALA A 90 -14.75 -3.56 3.12
CA ALA A 90 -13.65 -3.60 4.08
C ALA A 90 -13.38 -2.24 4.75
N GLY A 91 -14.23 -1.23 4.54
CA GLY A 91 -14.05 0.10 5.16
C GLY A 91 -13.99 0.07 6.69
N ARG A 92 -14.74 -0.84 7.34
CA ARG A 92 -14.66 -1.06 8.79
C ARG A 92 -13.48 -1.94 9.21
N ALA A 93 -12.93 -2.71 8.27
CA ALA A 93 -11.80 -3.62 8.47
C ALA A 93 -10.47 -3.03 7.98
N TRP A 94 -10.40 -1.70 7.82
CA TRP A 94 -9.25 -1.05 7.20
C TRP A 94 -7.94 -1.34 7.93
N GLN A 95 -7.98 -1.46 9.26
CA GLN A 95 -6.79 -1.79 10.06
C GLN A 95 -6.30 -3.19 9.75
N GLU A 96 -7.22 -4.16 9.64
CA GLU A 96 -6.90 -5.53 9.24
C GLU A 96 -6.37 -5.59 7.81
N VAL A 97 -6.90 -4.77 6.90
CA VAL A 97 -6.40 -4.66 5.53
C VAL A 97 -4.97 -4.11 5.53
N LEU A 98 -4.69 -3.01 6.23
CA LEU A 98 -3.33 -2.46 6.29
C LEU A 98 -2.34 -3.44 6.92
N GLN A 99 -2.73 -4.09 8.03
CA GLN A 99 -1.90 -5.10 8.69
C GLN A 99 -1.65 -6.32 7.78
N ALA A 100 -2.65 -6.78 7.03
CA ALA A 100 -2.48 -7.89 6.11
C ALA A 100 -1.51 -7.56 4.97
N ASN A 101 -1.31 -6.28 4.66
CA ASN A 101 -0.43 -5.82 3.58
C ASN A 101 0.95 -5.34 4.05
N THR A 102 1.27 -5.44 5.34
CA THR A 102 2.59 -5.07 5.87
C THR A 102 3.76 -5.70 5.09
N PRO A 103 3.70 -6.97 4.66
CA PRO A 103 4.79 -7.57 3.91
C PRO A 103 4.90 -7.10 2.45
N PHE A 104 3.91 -6.38 1.93
CA PHE A 104 3.79 -6.08 0.50
C PHE A 104 3.88 -4.59 0.17
N TYR A 105 3.58 -3.70 1.12
CA TYR A 105 3.60 -2.27 0.81
C TYR A 105 5.03 -1.76 0.59
N LEU A 106 5.13 -0.72 -0.23
CA LEU A 106 6.31 0.12 -0.41
C LEU A 106 6.45 1.15 0.72
N TYR A 107 5.35 1.76 1.13
CA TYR A 107 5.29 2.63 2.30
C TYR A 107 3.90 2.61 2.92
N GLN A 108 3.83 3.09 4.16
CA GLN A 108 2.59 3.38 4.87
C GLN A 108 2.52 4.88 5.17
N ASP A 109 1.36 5.49 4.95
CA ASP A 109 1.08 6.88 5.30
C ASP A 109 0.01 6.90 6.39
N THR A 110 0.35 7.46 7.54
CA THR A 110 -0.52 7.52 8.71
C THR A 110 -0.85 8.96 9.07
N THR A 111 -2.05 9.19 9.62
CA THR A 111 -2.46 10.55 10.01
C THR A 111 -1.57 11.17 11.10
N SER A 112 -0.88 10.35 11.90
CA SER A 112 0.03 10.82 12.96
C SER A 112 1.39 11.23 12.41
N ASP A 113 2.07 10.29 11.75
CA ASP A 113 3.50 10.39 11.46
C ASP A 113 3.79 10.67 9.98
N GLY A 114 2.75 10.62 9.14
CA GLY A 114 2.91 10.68 7.69
C GLY A 114 3.61 9.45 7.15
N ILE A 115 4.53 9.68 6.20
CA ILE A 115 5.42 8.67 5.64
C ILE A 115 6.79 8.88 6.25
N THR A 116 7.32 7.86 6.90
CA THR A 116 8.60 7.93 7.63
C THR A 116 9.72 7.11 7.00
N GLU A 117 9.37 6.10 6.18
CA GLU A 117 10.34 5.21 5.53
C GLU A 117 9.71 4.56 4.29
N PHE A 118 10.57 4.08 3.39
CA PHE A 118 10.20 3.13 2.34
C PHE A 118 10.74 1.74 2.71
N THR A 119 9.96 0.69 2.45
CA THR A 119 10.35 -0.69 2.77
C THR A 119 11.46 -1.22 1.87
N ASP A 120 11.62 -0.64 0.67
CA ASP A 120 12.75 -0.91 -0.21
C ASP A 120 13.93 -0.01 0.17
N GLN A 121 15.01 -0.63 0.69
CA GLN A 121 16.18 0.09 1.17
C GLN A 121 16.82 0.98 0.10
N LYS A 122 16.81 0.54 -1.17
CA LYS A 122 17.48 1.29 -2.24
C LYS A 122 16.73 2.59 -2.52
N LEU A 123 15.40 2.57 -2.46
CA LEU A 123 14.56 3.75 -2.59
C LEU A 123 14.60 4.62 -1.32
N ASP A 124 14.62 4.00 -0.13
CA ASP A 124 14.76 4.70 1.15
C ASP A 124 16.08 5.49 1.22
N ASP A 125 17.20 4.89 0.80
CA ASP A 125 18.52 5.54 0.73
C ASP A 125 18.48 6.79 -0.16
N LEU A 126 17.74 6.79 -1.29
CA LEU A 126 17.61 7.98 -2.14
C LEU A 126 17.00 9.15 -1.36
N ILE A 127 15.99 8.85 -0.57
CA ILE A 127 15.21 9.86 0.14
C ILE A 127 15.99 10.37 1.33
N TRP A 128 16.74 9.49 2.00
CA TRP A 128 17.67 9.86 3.06
C TRP A 128 18.62 10.97 2.60
N TYR A 129 19.31 10.80 1.46
CA TYR A 129 20.18 11.84 0.91
C TYR A 129 19.41 13.08 0.43
N SER A 130 18.16 12.92 -0.05
CA SER A 130 17.38 14.08 -0.51
C SER A 130 16.81 14.93 0.62
N CYS A 131 16.70 14.38 1.84
CA CYS A 131 16.21 15.09 3.01
C CYS A 131 17.12 16.24 3.42
N GLU A 132 18.43 16.15 3.17
CA GLU A 132 19.38 17.27 3.37
C GLU A 132 18.95 18.52 2.62
N PHE A 133 18.29 18.35 1.48
CA PHE A 133 17.76 19.45 0.66
C PHE A 133 16.25 19.64 0.82
N ASN A 134 15.65 19.23 1.93
CA ASN A 134 14.21 19.37 2.18
C ASN A 134 13.32 18.75 1.07
N ILE A 135 13.77 17.67 0.44
CA ILE A 135 12.94 16.81 -0.40
C ILE A 135 12.63 15.57 0.42
N ASN A 136 11.43 15.50 0.98
CA ASN A 136 11.07 14.51 1.99
C ASN A 136 10.33 13.30 1.39
N TYR A 137 10.08 12.30 2.23
CA TYR A 137 9.33 11.08 1.92
C TYR A 137 7.97 11.33 1.24
N ARG A 138 7.22 12.35 1.69
CA ARG A 138 5.92 12.69 1.12
C ARG A 138 6.06 13.28 -0.28
N ASP A 139 7.07 14.10 -0.53
CA ASP A 139 7.31 14.67 -1.86
C ASP A 139 7.59 13.56 -2.88
N VAL A 140 8.44 12.60 -2.52
CA VAL A 140 8.79 11.46 -3.38
C VAL A 140 7.62 10.50 -3.54
N ALA A 141 6.88 10.18 -2.47
CA ALA A 141 5.69 9.34 -2.54
C ALA A 141 4.62 9.94 -3.47
N GLN A 142 4.30 11.23 -3.33
CA GLN A 142 3.34 11.93 -4.20
C GLN A 142 3.80 11.92 -5.65
N PHE A 143 5.10 12.12 -5.90
CA PHE A 143 5.65 12.02 -7.24
C PHE A 143 5.46 10.60 -7.81
N LEU A 144 5.82 9.55 -7.06
CA LEU A 144 5.66 8.17 -7.51
C LEU A 144 4.19 7.80 -7.75
N GLU A 145 3.28 8.20 -6.86
CA GLU A 145 1.84 7.98 -7.04
C GLU A 145 1.32 8.52 -8.39
N GLN A 146 1.92 9.60 -8.90
CA GLN A 146 1.54 10.22 -10.17
C GLN A 146 2.27 9.65 -11.40
N HIS A 147 3.46 9.08 -11.22
CA HIS A 147 4.37 8.77 -12.33
C HIS A 147 4.70 7.29 -12.53
N VAL A 148 4.28 6.41 -11.60
CA VAL A 148 4.47 4.97 -11.75
C VAL A 148 3.17 4.18 -11.56
N ASP A 149 3.16 2.98 -12.14
CA ASP A 149 2.10 2.00 -11.95
C ASP A 149 2.20 1.34 -10.58
N GLY A 150 1.04 1.08 -9.99
CA GLY A 150 0.91 0.66 -8.61
C GLY A 150 -0.47 0.92 -8.04
N THR A 151 -0.63 0.58 -6.78
CA THR A 151 -1.90 0.62 -6.07
C THR A 151 -1.73 1.26 -4.69
N VAL A 152 -2.63 2.18 -4.35
CA VAL A 152 -2.78 2.73 -2.99
C VAL A 152 -4.09 2.18 -2.42
N VAL A 153 -4.03 1.61 -1.22
CA VAL A 153 -5.21 1.24 -0.43
C VAL A 153 -5.26 2.16 0.77
N CYS A 154 -6.39 2.85 0.97
CA CYS A 154 -6.51 3.82 2.04
C CYS A 154 -7.90 3.84 2.67
N ILE A 155 -7.99 4.52 3.81
CA ILE A 155 -9.20 5.23 4.23
C ILE A 155 -8.92 6.72 4.11
N GLU A 156 -9.80 7.43 3.43
CA GLU A 156 -9.74 8.88 3.29
C GLU A 156 -11.10 9.47 3.62
N ILE A 157 -11.12 10.43 4.54
CA ILE A 157 -12.30 11.20 4.97
C ILE A 157 -11.98 12.68 4.74
N ASP A 158 -12.89 13.40 4.09
CA ASP A 158 -12.67 14.81 3.76
C ASP A 158 -12.77 15.73 4.99
N GLU A 159 -13.75 15.49 5.87
CA GLU A 159 -14.07 16.39 6.99
C GLU A 159 -14.40 15.63 8.30
N PRO A 160 -13.56 15.75 9.35
CA PRO A 160 -12.20 16.31 9.33
C PRO A 160 -11.28 15.46 8.45
N TYR A 161 -10.29 16.10 7.81
CA TYR A 161 -9.37 15.38 6.94
C TYR A 161 -8.64 14.27 7.71
N GLN A 162 -8.77 13.04 7.23
CA GLN A 162 -8.09 11.88 7.76
C GLN A 162 -7.65 10.99 6.61
N PHE A 163 -6.36 10.63 6.59
CA PHE A 163 -5.80 9.67 5.63
C PHE A 163 -5.00 8.61 6.37
N ASN A 164 -5.30 7.34 6.11
CA ASN A 164 -4.42 6.23 6.48
C ASN A 164 -4.39 5.24 5.31
N GLY A 165 -3.21 4.90 4.84
CA GLY A 165 -3.09 4.02 3.69
C GLY A 165 -1.71 3.38 3.56
N CYS A 166 -1.61 2.47 2.61
CA CYS A 166 -0.36 1.92 2.15
C CYS A 166 -0.35 1.84 0.62
N ALA A 167 0.84 1.91 0.04
CA ALA A 167 1.03 1.87 -1.40
C ALA A 167 1.88 0.67 -1.80
N TYR A 168 1.70 0.19 -3.02
CA TYR A 168 2.49 -0.83 -3.69
C TYR A 168 2.84 -0.33 -5.10
N VAL A 169 4.05 -0.65 -5.56
CA VAL A 169 4.51 -0.37 -6.92
C VAL A 169 4.63 -1.67 -7.71
N ASP A 170 4.17 -1.66 -8.95
CA ASP A 170 4.22 -2.85 -9.82
C ASP A 170 5.66 -3.14 -10.28
N ASN A 171 6.51 -2.10 -10.35
CA ASN A 171 7.90 -2.20 -10.77
C ASN A 171 8.83 -1.32 -9.91
N LEU A 172 9.58 -1.95 -9.00
CA LEU A 172 10.53 -1.27 -8.11
C LEU A 172 11.69 -0.59 -8.86
N GLU A 173 12.20 -1.17 -9.96
CA GLU A 173 13.31 -0.56 -10.70
C GLU A 173 12.88 0.73 -11.41
N GLU A 174 11.65 0.75 -11.93
CA GLU A 174 11.05 1.95 -12.49
C GLU A 174 10.81 3.01 -11.41
N ALA A 175 10.24 2.63 -10.27
CA ALA A 175 10.05 3.54 -9.14
C ALA A 175 11.38 4.17 -8.69
N TYR A 176 12.42 3.36 -8.54
CA TYR A 176 13.77 3.86 -8.22
C TYR A 176 14.28 4.85 -9.26
N THR A 177 14.19 4.50 -10.54
CA THR A 177 14.67 5.36 -11.64
C THR A 177 13.95 6.70 -11.64
N LYS A 178 12.62 6.66 -11.50
CA LYS A 178 11.75 7.84 -11.50
C LYS A 178 12.00 8.74 -10.28
N ALA A 179 12.14 8.16 -9.09
CA ALA A 179 12.46 8.91 -7.88
C ALA A 179 13.83 9.59 -7.99
N PHE A 180 14.85 8.86 -8.47
CA PHE A 180 16.19 9.43 -8.67
C PHE A 180 16.18 10.59 -9.67
N GLU A 181 15.50 10.43 -10.82
CA GLU A 181 15.32 11.50 -11.81
C GLU A 181 14.65 12.73 -11.20
N PHE A 182 13.55 12.54 -10.48
CA PHE A 182 12.81 13.62 -9.81
C PHE A 182 13.67 14.41 -8.83
N ILE A 183 14.38 13.71 -7.94
CA ILE A 183 15.25 14.34 -6.93
C ILE A 183 16.37 15.09 -7.64
N LYS A 184 17.09 14.43 -8.55
CA LYS A 184 18.21 15.02 -9.28
C LYS A 184 17.80 16.27 -10.05
N GLU A 185 16.69 16.22 -10.79
CA GLU A 185 16.17 17.39 -11.51
C GLU A 185 15.78 18.53 -10.58
N THR A 186 15.21 18.21 -9.42
CA THR A 186 14.83 19.21 -8.41
C THR A 186 16.06 19.91 -7.87
N LEU A 187 17.10 19.15 -7.48
CA LEU A 187 18.37 19.70 -7.00
C LEU A 187 19.06 20.55 -8.08
N GLN A 188 19.11 20.06 -9.32
CA GLN A 188 19.68 20.82 -10.44
C GLN A 188 18.98 22.16 -10.66
N LYS A 189 17.64 22.19 -10.57
CA LYS A 189 16.87 23.44 -10.67
C LYS A 189 17.22 24.40 -9.54
N ARG A 190 17.30 23.90 -8.30
CA ARG A 190 17.62 24.71 -7.11
C ARG A 190 19.05 25.27 -7.14
N ILE A 191 20.02 24.49 -7.59
CA ILE A 191 21.39 24.95 -7.86
C ILE A 191 21.38 26.06 -8.92
N ALA A 192 20.70 25.84 -10.06
CA ALA A 192 20.66 26.82 -11.14
C ALA A 192 19.98 28.13 -10.75
N SER A 193 19.02 28.10 -9.83
CA SER A 193 18.38 29.30 -9.27
C SER A 193 19.19 29.97 -8.15
N GLY A 194 20.25 29.35 -7.65
CA GLY A 194 21.02 29.82 -6.51
C GLY A 194 20.33 29.60 -5.15
N GLU A 195 19.36 28.68 -5.09
CA GLU A 195 18.75 28.25 -3.81
C GLU A 195 19.67 27.31 -3.04
N ILE A 196 20.55 26.59 -3.75
CA ILE A 196 21.64 25.79 -3.18
C ILE A 196 22.94 26.46 -3.63
N ASP A 197 23.76 26.90 -2.67
CA ASP A 197 25.07 27.48 -2.92
C ASP A 197 26.14 26.40 -2.80
N LEU A 198 26.80 26.09 -3.93
CA LEU A 198 27.82 25.03 -3.97
C LEU A 198 29.12 25.42 -3.25
N ASP A 199 29.33 26.71 -2.96
CA ASP A 199 30.49 27.21 -2.22
C ASP A 199 30.27 27.22 -0.69
N ASP A 200 29.04 26.95 -0.22
CA ASP A 200 28.62 26.99 1.19
C ASP A 200 27.76 25.76 1.56
N LEU A 201 28.32 24.57 1.35
CA LEU A 201 27.68 23.29 1.69
C LEU A 201 28.14 22.76 3.05
N GLU A 202 27.22 22.18 3.82
CA GLU A 202 27.57 21.32 4.94
C GLU A 202 28.09 19.95 4.47
N ASP A 203 28.81 19.21 5.33
CA ASP A 203 29.43 17.93 4.99
C ASP A 203 28.40 16.91 4.43
N ASP A 204 27.22 16.83 5.05
CA ASP A 204 26.14 15.92 4.65
C ASP A 204 25.49 16.35 3.32
N GLU A 205 25.38 17.66 3.06
CA GLU A 205 24.90 18.21 1.78
C GLU A 205 25.89 17.91 0.63
N GLU A 206 27.19 18.01 0.89
CA GLU A 206 28.23 17.69 -0.09
C GLU A 206 28.18 16.21 -0.49
N ASP A 207 28.06 15.32 0.50
CA ASP A 207 27.97 13.88 0.27
C ASP A 207 26.67 13.49 -0.46
N ALA A 208 25.55 14.14 -0.15
CA ALA A 208 24.30 13.99 -0.88
C ALA A 208 24.44 14.43 -2.35
N LEU A 209 25.05 15.57 -2.65
CA LEU A 209 25.24 16.00 -4.04
C LEU A 209 26.19 15.10 -4.82
N LYS A 210 27.25 14.57 -4.19
CA LYS A 210 28.11 13.53 -4.80
C LYS A 210 27.31 12.26 -5.11
N PHE A 211 26.45 11.83 -4.19
CA PHE A 211 25.57 10.67 -4.40
C PHE A 211 24.69 10.84 -5.64
N PHE A 212 24.12 12.03 -5.85
CA PHE A 212 23.34 12.34 -7.05
C PHE A 212 24.19 12.68 -8.30
N GLY A 213 25.52 12.72 -8.17
CA GLY A 213 26.45 13.06 -9.25
C GLY A 213 26.25 14.49 -9.75
N LEU A 214 26.14 15.44 -8.81
CA LEU A 214 26.00 16.88 -9.04
C LEU A 214 27.24 17.67 -8.58
N LEU A 215 28.23 16.97 -8.02
CA LEU A 215 29.59 17.44 -7.73
C LEU A 215 30.62 16.53 -8.42
#